data_AF-A0A370NGA6-F1
#
_entry.id   AF-A0A370NGA6-F1
#
_cell.length_a   1.000
_cell.length_b   1.000
_cell.length_c   1.000
_cell.angle_alpha   90.00
_cell.angle_beta   90.00
_cell.angle_gamma   90.00
#
_symmetry.space_group_name_H-M   'P 1'
#
loop_
_entity.id
_entity.type
_entity.pdbx_description
1 polymer ?
#
loop_
_entity_poly.entity_id
_entity_poly.type
_entity_poly.pdbx_seq_one_letter_code
_entity_poly.pdbx_strand_id
1 'polypeptide(L)'
;MIVTLPYSPYPQSTLSARSSSRRAQWPARIARACRPGGFGFTLIELMIVLAIVGVIAAYAIPAYQDYLARSRVGEGLSLAASARLAVSENAASGNAFGGGYASPPATRNVESIRVDEDTGQITVAFTTRVAQAGSNTLTLVPSVPDNVGAPTARIALSKGSSQAGAVTWECFAGGKTASSLPAPGAGPVPADAPTLPSNLAPPECRA
;
A
#
# COMPACT_ATOMS: atom_id res chain seq x y z
N MET A 1 17.76 20.46 25.61
CA MET A 1 19.01 19.67 25.67
C MET A 1 19.54 19.58 24.24
N ILE A 2 20.43 20.51 23.87
CA ILE A 2 20.97 20.65 22.51
C ILE A 2 22.30 19.90 22.49
N VAL A 3 22.40 18.86 21.67
CA VAL A 3 23.62 18.06 21.49
C VAL A 3 24.43 18.72 20.36
N THR A 4 25.47 19.46 20.72
CA THR A 4 26.48 19.97 19.80
C THR A 4 27.49 18.85 19.50
N LEU A 5 27.62 18.45 18.23
CA LEU A 5 28.67 17.53 17.78
C LEU A 5 29.98 18.29 17.51
N PRO A 6 31.15 17.70 17.84
CA PRO A 6 32.45 18.34 17.67
C PRO A 6 32.95 18.35 16.22
N TYR A 7 33.58 19.47 15.90
CA TYR A 7 34.24 19.83 14.64
C TYR A 7 35.42 18.88 14.34
N SER A 8 35.49 18.32 13.13
CA SER A 8 36.63 17.53 12.66
C SER A 8 37.69 18.43 12.00
N PRO A 9 38.98 18.32 12.36
CA PRO A 9 40.04 19.11 11.74
C PRO A 9 40.70 18.32 10.60
N TYR A 10 40.43 18.70 9.35
CA TYR A 10 41.27 18.28 8.22
C TYR A 10 42.29 19.38 7.87
N PRO A 11 43.58 19.04 7.69
CA PRO A 11 44.61 20.00 7.31
C PRO A 11 44.49 20.39 5.83
N GLN A 12 44.61 21.70 5.57
CA GLN A 12 44.61 22.29 4.23
C GLN A 12 45.97 22.03 3.55
N SER A 13 45.99 21.20 2.51
CA SER A 13 47.13 21.10 1.61
C SER A 13 47.10 22.26 0.62
N THR A 14 48.11 23.12 0.71
CA THR A 14 48.34 24.26 -0.16
C THR A 14 48.84 23.78 -1.54
N LEU A 15 47.94 23.69 -2.51
CA LEU A 15 48.34 23.46 -3.91
C LEU A 15 48.82 24.77 -4.53
N SER A 16 50.16 24.86 -4.63
CA SER A 16 50.93 25.86 -5.34
C SER A 16 50.47 26.02 -6.79
N ALA A 17 50.04 27.24 -7.12
CA ALA A 17 49.77 27.68 -8.48
C ALA A 17 51.09 27.85 -9.25
N ARG A 18 51.32 27.04 -10.27
CA ARG A 18 52.37 27.27 -11.27
C ARG A 18 51.75 27.48 -12.64
N SER A 19 51.49 28.75 -12.94
CA SER A 19 51.23 29.22 -14.29
C SER A 19 52.48 29.04 -15.15
N SER A 20 52.38 28.25 -16.22
CA SER A 20 53.27 28.41 -17.36
C SER A 20 52.43 28.40 -18.63
N SER A 21 52.12 29.60 -19.09
CA SER A 21 51.48 29.86 -20.37
C SER A 21 52.44 29.45 -21.49
N ARG A 22 52.30 28.22 -22.02
CA ARG A 22 52.80 27.90 -23.36
C ARG A 22 51.64 28.10 -24.33
N ARG A 23 51.56 29.31 -24.91
CA ARG A 23 50.74 29.55 -26.10
C ARG A 23 51.31 28.72 -27.24
N ALA A 24 50.69 27.57 -27.50
CA ALA A 24 50.93 26.81 -28.71
C ALA A 24 50.41 27.63 -29.89
N GLN A 25 51.34 28.18 -30.67
CA GLN A 25 51.07 28.98 -31.86
C GLN A 25 50.78 28.01 -33.01
N TRP A 26 49.53 27.59 -33.14
CA TRP A 26 49.11 26.76 -34.26
C TRP A 26 48.95 27.64 -35.52
N PRO A 27 49.56 27.28 -36.66
CA PRO A 27 49.43 28.05 -37.90
C PRO A 27 47.99 28.01 -38.41
N ALA A 28 47.44 29.18 -38.74
CA ALA A 28 46.05 29.42 -39.15
C ALA A 28 45.64 28.85 -40.53
N ARG A 29 46.34 27.81 -41.03
CA ARG A 29 46.04 27.16 -42.32
C ARG A 29 45.36 25.80 -42.22
N ILE A 30 45.02 25.34 -41.01
CA ILE A 30 44.25 24.09 -40.77
C ILE A 30 42.91 24.37 -40.06
N ALA A 31 42.44 25.62 -40.05
CA ALA A 31 41.15 26.01 -39.46
C ALA A 31 39.96 25.82 -40.43
N ARG A 32 39.98 24.76 -41.27
CA ARG A 32 38.93 24.54 -42.28
C ARG A 32 38.52 23.07 -42.45
N ALA A 33 38.49 22.30 -41.36
CA ALA A 33 37.98 20.92 -41.38
C ALA A 33 37.04 20.52 -40.23
N CYS A 34 36.90 21.32 -39.16
CA CYS A 34 35.84 21.09 -38.16
C CYS A 34 34.62 21.96 -38.48
N ARG A 35 33.82 21.53 -39.46
CA ARG A 35 32.40 21.85 -39.41
C ARG A 35 31.83 20.97 -38.29
N PRO A 36 31.17 21.51 -37.25
CA PRO A 36 30.35 20.68 -36.39
C PRO A 36 29.19 20.21 -37.26
N GLY A 37 29.33 19.04 -37.88
CA GLY A 37 28.19 18.35 -38.45
C GLY A 37 27.22 18.17 -37.29
N GLY A 38 26.04 18.78 -37.38
CA GLY A 38 25.06 18.72 -36.31
C GLY A 38 24.88 17.26 -35.91
N PHE A 39 25.21 16.96 -34.65
CA PHE A 39 25.06 15.64 -34.07
C PHE A 39 23.56 15.34 -33.99
N GLY A 40 22.99 14.85 -35.08
CA GLY A 40 21.61 14.40 -35.17
C GLY A 40 21.50 12.95 -34.71
N PHE A 41 20.48 12.66 -33.92
CA PHE A 41 20.11 11.31 -33.50
C PHE A 41 19.81 10.46 -34.76
N THR A 42 20.40 9.28 -34.89
CA THR A 42 20.16 8.43 -36.07
C THR A 42 18.82 7.68 -35.92
N LEU A 43 18.13 7.41 -37.04
CA LEU A 43 16.89 6.63 -37.00
C LEU A 43 17.13 5.22 -36.44
N ILE A 44 18.28 4.62 -36.73
CA ILE A 44 18.63 3.29 -36.22
C ILE A 44 18.86 3.29 -34.70
N GLU A 45 19.44 4.36 -34.15
CA GLU A 45 19.60 4.55 -32.72
C GLU A 45 18.25 4.68 -32.01
N LEU A 46 17.30 5.41 -32.62
CA LEU A 46 15.94 5.51 -32.09
C LEU A 46 15.19 4.18 -32.13
N MET A 47 15.34 3.40 -33.20
CA MET A 47 14.65 2.10 -33.31
C MET A 47 15.11 1.12 -32.24
N ILE A 48 16.41 1.07 -31.93
CA ILE A 48 16.92 0.18 -30.88
C ILE A 48 16.44 0.64 -29.49
N VAL A 49 16.43 1.94 -29.24
CA VAL A 49 15.93 2.49 -27.97
C VAL A 49 14.46 2.13 -27.75
N LEU A 50 13.61 2.34 -28.76
CA LEU A 50 12.19 1.98 -28.67
C LEU A 50 11.98 0.47 -28.51
N ALA A 51 12.81 -0.36 -29.14
CA ALA A 51 12.75 -1.81 -28.97
C ALA A 51 13.01 -2.22 -27.51
N ILE A 52 14.04 -1.65 -26.86
CA ILE A 52 14.36 -1.96 -25.46
C ILE A 52 13.28 -1.42 -24.52
N VAL A 53 12.83 -0.18 -24.72
CA VAL A 53 11.76 0.43 -23.90
C VAL A 53 10.47 -0.38 -24.01
N GLY A 54 10.12 -0.87 -25.20
CA GLY A 54 8.93 -1.71 -25.42
C GLY A 54 8.94 -2.99 -24.58
N VAL A 55 10.08 -3.69 -24.53
CA VAL A 55 10.22 -4.92 -23.73
C VAL A 55 10.09 -4.63 -22.23
N ILE A 56 10.75 -3.57 -21.73
CA ILE A 56 10.67 -3.18 -20.31
C ILE A 56 9.25 -2.75 -19.95
N ALA A 57 8.61 -1.94 -20.79
CA ALA A 57 7.26 -1.42 -20.55
C ALA A 57 6.22 -2.53 -20.43
N ALA A 58 6.33 -3.60 -21.22
CA ALA A 58 5.41 -4.73 -21.18
C ALA A 58 5.33 -5.40 -19.80
N TYR A 59 6.44 -5.45 -19.05
CA TYR A 59 6.47 -5.96 -17.68
C TYR A 59 6.23 -4.87 -16.63
N ALA A 60 6.79 -3.67 -16.83
CA ALA A 60 6.74 -2.59 -15.86
C ALA A 60 5.33 -2.02 -15.67
N ILE A 61 4.55 -1.89 -16.75
CA ILE A 61 3.18 -1.33 -16.71
C ILE A 61 2.24 -2.16 -15.82
N PRO A 62 2.07 -3.49 -16.04
CA PRO A 62 1.17 -4.28 -15.19
C PRO A 62 1.64 -4.31 -13.73
N ALA A 63 2.94 -4.43 -13.48
CA ALA A 63 3.48 -4.39 -12.12
C ALA A 63 3.22 -3.05 -11.41
N TYR A 64 3.32 -1.93 -12.14
CA TYR A 64 3.02 -0.60 -11.60
C TYR A 64 1.52 -0.40 -11.34
N GLN A 65 0.65 -0.98 -12.19
CA GLN A 65 -0.80 -0.96 -11.96
C GLN A 65 -1.19 -1.71 -10.67
N ASP A 66 -0.61 -2.88 -10.42
CA ASP A 66 -0.80 -3.63 -9.17
C ASP A 66 -0.35 -2.83 -7.94
N TYR A 67 0.78 -2.11 -8.05
CA TYR A 67 1.25 -1.24 -6.97
C TYR A 67 0.26 -0.11 -6.66
N LEU A 68 -0.26 0.56 -7.69
CA LEU A 68 -1.29 1.58 -7.53
C LEU A 68 -2.58 1.00 -6.94
N ALA A 69 -3.00 -0.19 -7.37
CA ALA A 69 -4.17 -0.87 -6.83
C ALA A 69 -4.00 -1.19 -5.33
N ARG A 70 -2.84 -1.71 -4.89
CA ARG A 70 -2.54 -1.92 -3.46
C ARG A 70 -2.61 -0.64 -2.64
N SER A 71 -2.10 0.48 -3.18
CA SER A 71 -2.19 1.78 -2.52
C SER A 71 -3.65 2.23 -2.33
N ARG A 72 -4.50 1.98 -3.34
CA ARG A 72 -5.95 2.25 -3.26
C ARG A 72 -6.67 1.35 -2.26
N VAL A 73 -6.24 0.10 -2.10
CA VAL A 73 -6.77 -0.79 -1.05
C VAL A 73 -6.47 -0.22 0.35
N GLY A 74 -5.28 0.37 0.53
CA GLY A 74 -4.90 1.07 1.77
C GLY A 74 -5.83 2.25 2.11
N GLU A 75 -6.32 2.98 1.10
CA GLU A 75 -7.35 4.03 1.29
C GLU A 75 -8.67 3.45 1.83
N GLY A 76 -9.12 2.30 1.30
CA GLY A 76 -10.33 1.65 1.81
C GLY A 76 -10.20 1.18 3.25
N LEU A 77 -9.02 0.67 3.62
CA LEU A 77 -8.73 0.28 5.00
C LEU A 77 -8.69 1.48 5.96
N SER A 78 -8.18 2.63 5.53
CA SER A 78 -8.17 3.83 6.36
C SER A 78 -9.59 4.40 6.54
N LEU A 79 -10.42 4.37 5.50
CA LEU A 79 -11.84 4.74 5.60
C LEU A 79 -12.63 3.78 6.51
N ALA A 80 -12.30 2.48 6.45
CA ALA A 80 -12.90 1.46 7.31
C ALA A 80 -12.51 1.59 8.80
N ALA A 81 -11.51 2.40 9.15
CA ALA A 81 -11.15 2.63 10.55
C ALA A 81 -12.31 3.24 11.37
N SER A 82 -13.11 4.12 10.75
CA SER A 82 -14.31 4.69 11.37
C SER A 82 -15.37 3.61 11.66
N ALA A 83 -15.55 2.66 10.74
CA ALA A 83 -16.44 1.53 10.91
C ALA A 83 -15.94 0.59 12.03
N ARG A 84 -14.63 0.30 12.08
CA ARG A 84 -14.04 -0.52 13.15
C ARG A 84 -14.28 0.07 14.53
N LEU A 85 -14.14 1.40 14.65
CA LEU A 85 -14.39 2.10 15.90
C LEU A 85 -15.86 1.95 16.31
N ALA A 86 -16.80 2.26 15.41
CA ALA A 86 -18.23 2.13 15.69
C ALA A 86 -18.62 0.70 16.11
N VAL A 87 -18.12 -0.32 15.40
CA VAL A 87 -18.34 -1.72 15.78
C VAL A 87 -17.77 -2.03 17.16
N SER A 88 -16.58 -1.52 17.50
CA SER A 88 -15.97 -1.78 18.82
C SER A 88 -16.73 -1.13 19.97
N GLU A 89 -17.25 0.08 19.79
CA GLU A 89 -18.07 0.79 20.77
C GLU A 89 -19.43 0.10 20.96
N ASN A 90 -20.07 -0.29 19.86
CA ASN A 90 -21.34 -1.02 19.89
C ASN A 90 -21.17 -2.42 20.47
N ALA A 91 -20.05 -3.09 20.23
CA ALA A 91 -19.74 -4.38 20.81
C ALA A 91 -19.59 -4.29 22.33
N ALA A 92 -18.91 -3.28 22.85
CA ALA A 92 -18.83 -3.05 24.29
C ALA A 92 -20.21 -2.71 24.90
N SER A 93 -21.06 -1.99 24.17
CA SER A 93 -22.37 -1.54 24.64
C SER A 93 -23.50 -2.56 24.46
N GLY A 94 -23.29 -3.63 23.68
CA GLY A 94 -24.32 -4.61 23.33
C GLY A 94 -25.35 -4.12 22.31
N ASN A 95 -25.03 -3.06 21.55
CA ASN A 95 -25.90 -2.49 20.52
C ASN A 95 -25.77 -3.28 19.19
N ALA A 96 -26.63 -2.96 18.22
CA ALA A 96 -26.41 -3.40 16.83
C ALA A 96 -25.07 -2.84 16.32
N PHE A 97 -24.25 -3.67 15.67
CA PHE A 97 -22.86 -3.30 15.38
C PHE A 97 -22.72 -2.13 14.40
N GLY A 98 -23.66 -1.99 13.46
CA GLY A 98 -23.76 -0.85 12.55
C GLY A 98 -24.47 0.38 13.14
N GLY A 99 -24.93 0.33 14.39
CA GLY A 99 -25.70 1.39 15.02
C GLY A 99 -24.92 2.71 15.07
N GLY A 100 -25.51 3.79 14.54
CA GLY A 100 -24.88 5.12 14.51
C GLY A 100 -23.73 5.26 13.51
N TYR A 101 -23.31 4.19 12.82
CA TYR A 101 -22.32 4.27 11.77
C TYR A 101 -22.97 4.79 10.48
N ALA A 102 -22.48 5.94 10.00
CA ALA A 102 -22.79 6.43 8.67
C ALA A 102 -21.60 6.13 7.75
N SER A 103 -21.85 5.36 6.69
CA SER A 103 -20.82 5.09 5.68
C SER A 103 -20.37 6.39 5.03
N PRO A 104 -19.05 6.66 4.92
CA PRO A 104 -18.57 7.83 4.21
C PRO A 104 -19.01 7.78 2.74
N PRO A 105 -19.12 8.93 2.07
CA PRO A 105 -19.46 8.96 0.65
C PRO A 105 -18.41 8.19 -0.16
N ALA A 106 -18.88 7.55 -1.24
CA ALA A 106 -18.01 6.83 -2.16
C ALA A 106 -16.88 7.72 -2.67
N THR A 107 -15.67 7.16 -2.76
CA THR A 107 -14.51 7.84 -3.34
C THR A 107 -14.28 7.32 -4.76
N ARG A 108 -13.21 7.77 -5.40
CA ARG A 108 -12.82 7.22 -6.71
C ARG A 108 -12.41 5.75 -6.62
N ASN A 109 -11.98 5.30 -5.45
CA ASN A 109 -11.38 3.97 -5.25
C ASN A 109 -12.26 3.05 -4.40
N VAL A 110 -13.10 3.61 -3.53
CA VAL A 110 -14.02 2.88 -2.66
C VAL A 110 -15.45 3.15 -3.09
N GLU A 111 -16.18 2.08 -3.40
CA GLU A 111 -17.59 2.15 -3.79
C GLU A 111 -18.50 2.19 -2.57
N SER A 112 -18.27 1.33 -1.58
CA SER A 112 -19.03 1.34 -0.34
C SER A 112 -18.30 0.64 0.81
N ILE A 113 -18.67 1.01 2.04
CA ILE A 113 -18.26 0.32 3.26
C ILE A 113 -19.54 -0.06 4.00
N ARG A 114 -19.75 -1.36 4.19
CA ARG A 114 -20.92 -1.91 4.88
C ARG A 114 -20.49 -2.60 6.15
N VAL A 115 -21.25 -2.38 7.22
CA VAL A 115 -21.13 -3.10 8.48
C VAL A 115 -22.32 -4.05 8.57
N ASP A 116 -22.04 -5.32 8.79
CA ASP A 116 -23.07 -6.30 9.10
C ASP A 116 -23.57 -6.09 10.54
N GLU A 117 -24.88 -5.91 10.72
CA GLU A 117 -25.44 -5.53 12.02
C GLU A 117 -25.42 -6.67 13.04
N ASP A 118 -25.33 -7.93 12.58
CA ASP A 118 -25.47 -9.12 13.41
C ASP A 118 -24.12 -9.73 13.80
N THR A 119 -23.11 -9.58 12.95
CA THR A 119 -21.74 -10.13 13.14
C THR A 119 -20.67 -9.05 13.33
N GLY A 120 -20.95 -7.80 12.96
CA GLY A 120 -19.98 -6.70 12.98
C GLY A 120 -18.91 -6.78 11.88
N GLN A 121 -19.05 -7.71 10.93
CA GLN A 121 -18.15 -7.81 9.79
C GLN A 121 -18.23 -6.55 8.94
N ILE A 122 -17.08 -6.06 8.48
CA ILE A 122 -16.99 -4.87 7.65
C ILE A 122 -16.58 -5.30 6.24
N THR A 123 -17.44 -5.09 5.27
CA THR A 123 -17.15 -5.34 3.86
C THR A 123 -16.83 -4.02 3.16
N VAL A 124 -15.63 -3.93 2.61
CA VAL A 124 -15.18 -2.81 1.77
C VAL A 124 -15.29 -3.25 0.32
N ALA A 125 -16.13 -2.56 -0.46
CA ALA A 125 -16.23 -2.73 -1.89
C ALA A 125 -15.42 -1.63 -2.59
N PHE A 126 -14.49 -2.02 -3.46
CA PHE A 126 -13.66 -1.11 -4.24
C PHE A 126 -14.22 -0.88 -5.63
N THR A 127 -13.86 0.22 -6.28
CA THR A 127 -14.26 0.46 -7.68
C THR A 127 -13.43 -0.37 -8.67
N THR A 128 -13.81 -0.33 -9.95
CA THR A 128 -13.07 -0.98 -11.05
C THR A 128 -11.64 -0.46 -11.25
N ARG A 129 -11.26 0.62 -10.56
CA ARG A 129 -9.87 1.10 -10.52
C ARG A 129 -8.96 0.20 -9.70
N VAL A 130 -9.50 -0.58 -8.78
CA VAL A 130 -8.70 -1.48 -7.93
C VAL A 130 -8.68 -2.89 -8.54
N ALA A 131 -9.85 -3.44 -8.81
CA ALA A 131 -10.02 -4.77 -9.38
C ALA A 131 -11.32 -4.84 -10.18
N GLN A 132 -11.47 -5.85 -11.04
CA GLN A 132 -12.68 -6.01 -11.85
C GLN A 132 -13.93 -6.17 -10.98
N ALA A 133 -15.09 -5.76 -11.51
CA ALA A 133 -16.37 -5.94 -10.82
C ALA A 133 -16.58 -7.43 -10.46
N GLY A 134 -16.94 -7.70 -9.21
CA GLY A 134 -17.07 -9.06 -8.69
C GLY A 134 -15.79 -9.63 -8.07
N SER A 135 -14.64 -8.98 -8.27
CA SER A 135 -13.34 -9.33 -7.66
C SER A 135 -12.77 -8.17 -6.82
N ASN A 136 -13.65 -7.39 -6.19
CA ASN A 136 -13.35 -6.08 -5.63
C ASN A 136 -13.77 -5.93 -4.16
N THR A 137 -13.98 -7.03 -3.43
CA THR A 137 -14.41 -6.97 -2.01
C THR A 137 -13.35 -7.48 -1.04
N LEU A 138 -13.20 -6.76 0.06
CA LEU A 138 -12.32 -7.11 1.19
C LEU A 138 -13.18 -7.13 2.46
N THR A 139 -13.03 -8.16 3.29
CA THR A 139 -13.83 -8.32 4.51
C THR A 139 -12.95 -8.27 5.74
N LEU A 140 -13.38 -7.48 6.73
CA LEU A 140 -12.76 -7.38 8.05
C LEU A 140 -13.67 -8.07 9.06
N VAL A 141 -13.15 -9.08 9.74
CA VAL A 141 -13.91 -9.88 10.69
C VAL A 141 -13.47 -9.53 12.11
N PRO A 142 -14.38 -9.02 12.96
CA PRO A 142 -14.08 -8.81 14.37
C PRO A 142 -14.17 -10.13 15.13
N SER A 143 -13.39 -10.24 16.20
CA SER A 143 -13.44 -11.34 17.16
C SER A 143 -13.13 -10.85 18.56
N VAL A 144 -13.63 -11.55 19.56
CA VAL A 144 -13.28 -11.32 20.97
C VAL A 144 -12.72 -12.61 21.57
N PRO A 145 -11.93 -12.54 22.65
CA PRO A 145 -11.53 -13.74 23.37
C PRO A 145 -12.77 -14.44 23.97
N ASP A 146 -12.72 -15.76 24.07
CA ASP A 146 -13.73 -16.58 24.73
C ASP A 146 -13.88 -16.25 26.23
N ASN A 147 -12.80 -15.80 26.87
CA ASN A 147 -12.78 -15.36 28.26
C ASN A 147 -11.67 -14.32 28.52
N VAL A 148 -11.85 -13.43 29.50
CA VAL A 148 -10.94 -12.28 29.72
C VAL A 148 -9.69 -12.64 30.54
N GLY A 149 -9.77 -13.65 31.42
CA GLY A 149 -8.70 -13.97 32.36
C GLY A 149 -7.58 -14.84 31.78
N ALA A 150 -7.93 -15.80 30.92
CA ALA A 150 -7.00 -16.70 30.25
C ALA A 150 -7.59 -17.15 28.89
N PRO A 151 -7.54 -16.27 27.86
CA PRO A 151 -8.11 -16.56 26.55
C PRO A 151 -7.60 -17.89 25.97
N THR A 152 -8.50 -18.75 25.52
CA THR A 152 -8.17 -20.05 24.88
C THR A 152 -8.64 -20.14 23.43
N ALA A 153 -9.58 -19.28 23.03
CA ALA A 153 -10.10 -19.23 21.67
C ALA A 153 -10.55 -17.81 21.32
N ARG A 154 -10.83 -17.59 20.04
CA ARG A 154 -11.46 -16.37 19.54
C ARG A 154 -12.86 -16.73 19.06
N ILE A 155 -13.84 -15.93 19.44
CA ILE A 155 -15.24 -16.14 19.08
C ILE A 155 -15.75 -14.97 18.23
N ALA A 156 -16.72 -15.27 17.37
CA ALA A 156 -17.45 -14.26 16.62
C ALA A 156 -18.30 -13.40 17.56
N LEU A 157 -18.44 -12.13 17.18
CA LEU A 157 -19.36 -11.23 17.85
C LEU A 157 -20.80 -11.69 17.60
N SER A 158 -21.67 -11.49 18.58
CA SER A 158 -23.10 -11.76 18.45
C SER A 158 -23.93 -10.57 18.92
N LYS A 159 -24.86 -10.14 18.09
CA LYS A 159 -25.76 -9.03 18.39
C LYS A 159 -26.55 -9.25 19.68
N GLY A 160 -26.84 -8.14 20.37
CA GLY A 160 -27.69 -8.14 21.57
C GLY A 160 -26.99 -8.64 22.83
N SER A 161 -25.67 -8.88 22.77
CA SER A 161 -24.85 -9.16 23.94
C SER A 161 -23.64 -8.21 23.98
N SER A 162 -23.34 -7.66 25.15
CA SER A 162 -22.11 -6.90 25.38
C SER A 162 -20.92 -7.84 25.32
N GLN A 163 -19.97 -7.55 24.44
CA GLN A 163 -18.79 -8.38 24.20
C GLN A 163 -17.71 -8.03 25.22
N ALA A 164 -17.21 -9.04 25.95
CA ALA A 164 -16.16 -8.86 26.94
C ALA A 164 -14.76 -8.95 26.31
N GLY A 165 -13.84 -8.08 26.72
CA GLY A 165 -12.47 -8.06 26.23
C GLY A 165 -12.25 -7.17 25.01
N ALA A 166 -11.02 -7.16 24.49
CA ALA A 166 -10.64 -6.32 23.37
C ALA A 166 -11.03 -6.95 22.03
N VAL A 167 -11.71 -6.18 21.17
CA VAL A 167 -12.02 -6.60 19.80
C VAL A 167 -10.73 -6.70 18.98
N THR A 168 -10.48 -7.89 18.46
CA THR A 168 -9.37 -8.17 17.53
C THR A 168 -9.91 -8.29 16.12
N TRP A 169 -9.26 -7.59 15.18
CA TRP A 169 -9.66 -7.57 13.78
C TRP A 169 -8.77 -8.47 12.94
N GLU A 170 -9.39 -9.24 12.08
CA GLU A 170 -8.69 -9.96 11.03
C GLU A 170 -9.20 -9.53 9.66
N CYS A 171 -8.29 -9.47 8.70
CA CYS A 171 -8.60 -9.13 7.32
C CYS A 171 -8.60 -10.39 6.44
N PHE A 172 -9.56 -10.45 5.53
CA PHE A 172 -9.71 -11.50 4.55
C PHE A 172 -9.82 -10.93 3.14
N ALA A 173 -8.96 -11.42 2.26
CA ALA A 173 -9.02 -11.24 0.82
C ALA A 173 -9.32 -12.57 0.11
N GLY A 174 -9.55 -12.50 -1.20
CA GLY A 174 -9.81 -13.66 -2.05
C GLY A 174 -8.73 -14.73 -1.91
N GLY A 175 -9.18 -15.95 -1.65
CA GLY A 175 -8.33 -17.12 -1.43
C GLY A 175 -7.92 -17.38 0.02
N LYS A 176 -8.13 -16.44 0.95
CA LYS A 176 -7.93 -16.69 2.39
C LYS A 176 -9.16 -17.37 2.99
N THR A 177 -9.02 -18.62 3.40
CA THR A 177 -10.12 -19.46 3.92
C THR A 177 -10.03 -19.76 5.41
N ALA A 178 -8.97 -19.32 6.09
CA ALA A 178 -8.74 -19.55 7.51
C ALA A 178 -8.09 -18.33 8.17
N SER A 179 -8.27 -18.22 9.48
CA SER A 179 -7.61 -17.20 10.29
C SER A 179 -6.11 -17.47 10.41
N SER A 180 -5.31 -16.41 10.29
CA SER A 180 -3.87 -16.34 10.53
C SER A 180 -3.53 -15.61 11.84
N LEU A 181 -4.53 -15.27 12.67
CA LEU A 181 -4.29 -14.64 13.97
C LEU A 181 -3.42 -15.54 14.87
N PRO A 182 -2.47 -14.96 15.62
CA PRO A 182 -1.73 -15.69 16.64
C PRO A 182 -2.62 -16.07 17.83
N ALA A 183 -2.04 -16.80 18.80
CA ALA A 183 -2.69 -17.19 20.05
C ALA A 183 -3.61 -16.08 20.62
N PRO A 184 -4.79 -16.42 21.17
CA PRO A 184 -5.15 -17.72 21.77
C PRO A 184 -5.70 -18.78 20.80
N GLY A 185 -5.97 -18.45 19.54
CA GLY A 185 -6.47 -19.42 18.56
C GLY A 185 -6.96 -18.75 17.28
N ALA A 186 -7.36 -19.57 16.32
CA ALA A 186 -7.94 -19.09 15.06
C ALA A 186 -9.25 -18.31 15.32
N GLY A 187 -9.40 -17.18 14.64
CA GLY A 187 -10.62 -16.39 14.60
C GLY A 187 -11.71 -16.97 13.70
N PRO A 188 -12.93 -16.41 13.79
CA PRO A 188 -14.03 -16.72 12.89
C PRO A 188 -13.68 -16.32 11.45
N VAL A 189 -14.25 -17.05 10.49
CA VAL A 189 -14.16 -16.76 9.06
C VAL A 189 -15.33 -15.88 8.63
N PRO A 190 -15.18 -15.09 7.55
CA PRO A 190 -16.26 -14.23 7.07
C PRO A 190 -17.46 -15.06 6.59
N ALA A 191 -18.66 -14.48 6.69
CA ALA A 191 -19.90 -15.14 6.24
C ALA A 191 -19.91 -15.31 4.71
N ASP A 192 -19.48 -14.26 4.00
CA ASP A 192 -19.29 -14.26 2.56
C ASP A 192 -17.80 -14.23 2.21
N ALA A 193 -17.40 -15.05 1.24
CA ALA A 193 -16.02 -15.08 0.79
C ALA A 193 -15.65 -13.76 0.09
N PRO A 194 -14.63 -13.02 0.57
CA PRO A 194 -14.14 -11.83 -0.11
C PRO A 194 -13.52 -12.21 -1.46
N THR A 195 -13.60 -11.30 -2.43
CA THR A 195 -13.22 -11.61 -3.82
C THR A 195 -12.02 -10.84 -4.32
N LEU A 196 -11.46 -9.91 -3.53
CA LEU A 196 -10.28 -9.15 -3.89
C LEU A 196 -9.07 -10.08 -4.09
N PRO A 197 -8.38 -10.06 -5.25
CA PRO A 197 -7.20 -10.88 -5.49
C PRO A 197 -6.13 -10.71 -4.41
N SER A 198 -5.55 -11.82 -3.94
CA SER A 198 -4.54 -11.83 -2.86
C SER A 198 -3.26 -11.06 -3.21
N ASN A 199 -2.92 -10.92 -4.50
CA ASN A 199 -1.81 -10.08 -4.95
C ASN A 199 -2.10 -8.59 -4.74
N LEU A 200 -3.36 -8.15 -4.71
CA LEU A 200 -3.73 -6.74 -4.51
C LEU A 200 -3.99 -6.42 -3.03
N ALA A 201 -4.25 -7.44 -2.22
CA ALA A 201 -4.48 -7.28 -0.80
C ALA A 201 -3.17 -7.06 -0.01
N PRO A 202 -3.23 -6.29 1.09
CA PRO A 202 -2.15 -6.20 2.06
C PRO A 202 -1.76 -7.57 2.64
N PRO A 203 -0.51 -7.73 3.13
CA PRO A 203 -0.03 -9.00 3.67
C PRO A 203 -0.93 -9.59 4.76
N GLU A 204 -1.47 -8.76 5.64
CA GLU A 204 -2.36 -9.18 6.74
C GLU A 204 -3.70 -9.75 6.27
N CYS A 205 -4.10 -9.46 5.03
CA CYS A 205 -5.37 -9.91 4.45
C CYS A 205 -5.25 -11.22 3.66
N ARG A 206 -4.03 -11.65 3.35
CA ARG A 206 -3.75 -12.81 2.47
C ARG A 206 -2.98 -13.95 3.16
N ALA A 207 -2.34 -13.66 4.29
CA ALA A 207 -1.64 -14.65 5.11
C ALA A 207 -2.62 -15.44 5.97
#